data_AF-A0AAV1K5F3-F1
#
_entry.id   AF-A0AAV1K5F3-F1
#
_cell.length_a   1.000
_cell.length_b   1.000
_cell.length_c   1.000
_cell.angle_alpha   90.00
_cell.angle_beta   90.00
_cell.angle_gamma   90.00
#
_symmetry.space_group_name_H-M   'P 1'
#
loop_
_entity.id
_entity.type
_entity.pdbx_description
1 polymer ?
#
loop_
_entity_poly.entity_id
_entity_poly.type
_entity_poly.pdbx_seq_one_letter_code
_entity_poly.pdbx_strand_id
1 'polypeptide(L)'
;MECLASPSTSGKTRKRTAHPENWKQNIAKRQRYSPKESPNRPRCQHLRKGVYKCESITMRDVMNFHAAFYKYHNKETQDAFLLKYCVPVIPKRKRPKNKKHHPKTIHTNYSIYSVSQKKKITICQKAFLGILNITKHRVQYIAKKFVESGGQAVKEKRGGDHKSHLFTEKKNAVMLFINMFHIDEAHYCRGHSERRYLPAELSINKMWKMYNKQPNFEANLKVKKGLFRKIFNNNYNLGFGSPRTDVCSTCILLLEKIKRESDEAQKQRLMVEHRVHKLKAKAFFNLVREERPNLKTFSFDCEKNLPLPKTPDQITYYSRQLYLYNCTIVEGSSKTPLTTQNVFAYCWTEDQYAKGANAIASIVYHRLMNTNLTDISTIRLIADGCPGQNKNSIMIAMCSKWLSSSAPDHVQRIEIVFPIVGHSFIPPDRVFAHVEKDVRKLECILRPEDYLEIIGTYSTIVRMGSDCEVLNFKSGMSSVIKDVGSWHFQFKHCKRFLIQRSKEIGNVVIQGEVHYTNNLGVLKKITRKNKKASDLNPEVITQNIVRIKPAKLVDVKKLLTTHFGN
;
A
#
# COMPACT_ATOMS: atom_id res chain seq x y z
N MET A 1 -31.29 4.33 -2.24
CA MET A 1 -31.07 5.17 -1.05
C MET A 1 -29.74 5.88 -1.24
N GLU A 2 -29.75 7.20 -1.41
CA GLU A 2 -28.51 7.96 -1.59
C GLU A 2 -27.74 8.04 -0.27
N CYS A 3 -26.50 7.53 -0.25
CA CYS A 3 -25.64 7.59 0.92
C CYS A 3 -24.83 8.89 0.91
N LEU A 4 -25.10 9.80 1.86
CA LEU A 4 -24.30 11.00 2.09
C LEU A 4 -23.08 10.73 2.97
N ALA A 5 -22.11 11.63 2.91
CA ALA A 5 -20.95 11.59 3.77
C ALA A 5 -21.30 11.83 5.24
N SER A 6 -20.82 10.93 6.10
CA SER A 6 -21.03 10.99 7.54
C SER A 6 -19.70 10.83 8.30
N PRO A 7 -19.56 11.46 9.48
CA PRO A 7 -18.41 11.25 10.34
C PRO A 7 -18.23 9.76 10.69
N SER A 8 -16.98 9.33 10.88
CA SER A 8 -16.69 7.95 11.27
C SER A 8 -17.10 7.65 12.71
N THR A 9 -17.62 6.45 12.96
CA THR A 9 -17.81 5.92 14.31
C THR A 9 -16.47 5.72 15.03
N SER A 10 -16.49 5.85 16.36
CA SER A 10 -15.29 5.97 17.21
C SER A 10 -14.24 4.88 16.92
N GLY A 11 -13.03 5.32 16.53
CA GLY A 11 -11.86 4.47 16.32
C GLY A 11 -11.54 4.10 14.87
N LYS A 12 -12.44 4.33 13.91
CA LYS A 12 -12.26 3.94 12.51
C LYS A 12 -12.09 5.15 11.59
N THR A 13 -11.01 5.91 11.74
CA THR A 13 -10.71 7.07 10.87
C THR A 13 -9.68 6.71 9.79
N ARG A 14 -9.43 7.58 8.82
CA ARG A 14 -8.44 7.32 7.75
C ARG A 14 -7.01 7.14 8.29
N LYS A 15 -6.67 7.78 9.41
CA LYS A 15 -5.38 7.65 10.07
C LYS A 15 -5.50 6.78 11.33
N ARG A 16 -4.39 6.16 11.74
CA ARG A 16 -4.36 5.39 12.99
C ARG A 16 -4.73 6.31 14.15
N THR A 17 -5.56 5.81 15.05
CA THR A 17 -5.90 6.50 16.29
C THR A 17 -4.62 6.78 17.06
N ALA A 18 -4.43 8.04 17.45
CA ALA A 18 -3.34 8.39 18.33
C ALA A 18 -3.63 7.82 19.72
N HIS A 19 -2.60 7.31 20.39
CA HIS A 19 -2.62 6.83 21.77
C HIS A 19 -1.79 7.79 22.63
N PRO A 20 -2.34 8.94 23.06
CA PRO A 20 -1.61 9.93 23.84
C PRO A 20 -0.97 9.37 25.11
N GLU A 21 -1.58 8.36 25.72
CA GLU A 21 -1.07 7.63 26.87
C GLU A 21 0.35 7.07 26.65
N ASN A 22 0.67 6.72 25.40
CA ASN A 22 1.95 6.12 25.01
C ASN A 22 2.98 7.15 24.52
N TRP A 23 2.64 8.45 24.48
CA TRP A 23 3.59 9.47 24.06
C TRP A 23 4.71 9.60 25.09
N LYS A 24 5.98 9.67 24.64
CA LYS A 24 7.17 9.79 25.52
C LYS A 24 6.99 10.85 26.62
N GLN A 25 6.40 12.01 26.27
CA GLN A 25 6.13 13.09 27.22
C GLN A 25 5.10 12.71 28.29
N ASN A 26 4.04 11.98 27.92
CA ASN A 26 2.98 11.55 28.85
C ASN A 26 3.45 10.38 29.72
N ILE A 27 4.25 9.45 29.18
CA ILE A 27 4.95 8.43 29.95
C ILE A 27 5.88 9.08 30.97
N ALA A 28 6.72 10.04 30.54
CA ALA A 28 7.62 10.77 31.45
C ALA A 28 6.85 11.60 32.50
N LYS A 29 5.68 12.15 32.15
CA LYS A 29 4.78 12.82 33.10
C LYS A 29 4.25 11.81 34.14
N ARG A 30 3.80 10.63 33.72
CA ARG A 30 3.33 9.57 34.60
C ARG A 30 4.45 9.06 35.52
N GLN A 31 5.63 8.77 34.97
CA GLN A 31 6.81 8.32 35.72
C GLN A 31 7.25 9.32 36.78
N ARG A 32 7.19 10.64 36.50
CA ARG A 32 7.48 11.69 37.50
C ARG A 32 6.60 11.63 38.75
N TYR A 33 5.36 11.15 38.59
CA TYR A 33 4.40 10.99 39.69
C TYR A 33 4.21 9.52 40.08
N SER A 34 5.09 8.63 39.63
CA SER A 34 5.15 7.23 40.04
C SER A 34 6.19 7.06 41.16
N PRO A 35 6.07 6.02 41.99
CA PRO A 35 7.07 5.74 43.01
C PRO A 35 8.39 5.37 42.34
N LYS A 36 9.50 5.98 42.79
CA LYS A 36 10.84 5.65 42.29
C LYS A 36 11.45 4.47 43.05
N GLU A 37 11.15 4.39 44.34
CA GLU A 37 11.70 3.43 45.29
C GLU A 37 10.61 3.02 46.27
N SER A 38 10.75 1.82 46.85
CA SER A 38 9.88 1.34 47.91
C SER A 38 10.06 2.15 49.20
N PRO A 39 9.00 2.35 50.00
CA PRO A 39 9.10 3.13 51.22
C PRO A 39 9.80 2.32 52.31
N ASN A 40 10.75 2.95 52.99
CA ASN A 40 11.43 2.35 54.13
C ASN A 40 10.76 2.73 55.45
N ARG A 41 10.88 1.87 56.47
CA ARG A 41 10.42 2.22 57.82
C ARG A 41 11.20 3.46 58.30
N PRO A 42 10.52 4.52 58.75
CA PRO A 42 11.22 5.70 59.24
C PRO A 42 11.98 5.37 60.53
N ARG A 43 13.31 5.45 60.51
CA ARG A 43 14.18 5.39 61.70
C ARG A 43 14.46 6.81 62.16
N CYS A 44 13.70 7.30 63.13
CA CYS A 44 13.80 8.67 63.62
C CYS A 44 14.14 8.69 65.11
N GLN A 45 15.18 9.44 65.49
CA GLN A 45 15.50 9.73 66.88
C GLN A 45 14.96 11.13 67.22
N HIS A 46 14.07 11.21 68.21
CA HIS A 46 13.42 12.46 68.60
C HIS A 46 13.84 12.87 70.01
N LEU A 47 14.38 14.09 70.14
CA LEU A 47 14.80 14.66 71.44
C LEU A 47 13.62 14.88 72.40
N ARG A 48 12.40 15.11 71.87
CA ARG A 48 11.18 15.25 72.68
C ARG A 48 10.34 13.98 72.54
N LYS A 49 10.29 13.18 73.60
CA LYS A 49 9.47 11.97 73.69
C LYS A 49 7.97 12.36 73.69
N GLY A 50 7.14 11.61 72.95
CA GLY A 50 5.67 11.73 72.97
C GLY A 50 5.01 12.67 71.93
N VAL A 51 5.74 13.62 71.32
CA VAL A 51 5.15 14.57 70.33
C VAL A 51 4.94 13.94 68.95
N TYR A 52 5.92 13.16 68.50
CA TYR A 52 5.86 12.45 67.23
C TYR A 52 5.81 10.95 67.49
N LYS A 53 4.79 10.27 66.95
CA LYS A 53 4.56 8.84 67.19
C LYS A 53 5.15 7.97 66.08
N CYS A 54 6.34 8.32 65.60
CA CYS A 54 7.01 7.65 64.47
C CYS A 54 7.32 6.17 64.74
N GLU A 55 7.63 5.81 65.99
CA GLU A 55 7.94 4.43 66.40
C GLU A 55 6.72 3.50 66.34
N SER A 56 5.53 4.05 66.60
CA SER A 56 4.26 3.31 66.62
C SER A 56 3.73 2.95 65.22
N ILE A 57 4.44 3.36 64.16
CA ILE A 57 4.06 3.12 62.77
C ILE A 57 4.57 1.74 62.34
N THR A 58 3.65 0.90 61.89
CA THR A 58 3.96 -0.42 61.32
C THR A 58 4.37 -0.30 59.86
N MET A 59 5.08 -1.31 59.34
CA MET A 59 5.38 -1.37 57.89
C MET A 59 4.11 -1.46 57.04
N ARG A 60 3.04 -2.07 57.56
CA ARG A 60 1.73 -2.10 56.90
C ARG A 60 1.15 -0.69 56.72
N ASP A 61 1.25 0.14 57.75
CA ASP A 61 0.80 1.55 57.68
C ASP A 61 1.62 2.35 56.66
N VAL A 62 2.94 2.14 56.63
CA VAL A 62 3.85 2.77 55.65
C VAL A 62 3.48 2.38 54.22
N MET A 63 3.37 1.08 53.95
CA MET A 63 3.05 0.56 52.62
C MET A 63 1.67 1.03 52.13
N ASN A 64 0.65 0.98 53.00
CA ASN A 64 -0.69 1.44 52.66
C ASN A 64 -0.74 2.95 52.37
N PHE A 65 -0.04 3.76 53.18
CA PHE A 65 0.00 5.20 52.97
C PHE A 65 0.73 5.57 51.67
N HIS A 66 1.85 4.92 51.39
CA HIS A 66 2.59 5.08 50.14
C HIS A 66 1.76 4.65 48.92
N ALA A 67 1.14 3.48 48.98
CA ALA A 67 0.26 2.99 47.92
C ALA A 67 -0.93 3.93 47.67
N ALA A 68 -1.52 4.47 48.73
CA ALA A 68 -2.62 5.42 48.62
C ALA A 68 -2.21 6.73 47.94
N PHE A 69 -1.01 7.24 48.20
CA PHE A 69 -0.47 8.43 47.53
C PHE A 69 -0.19 8.20 46.05
N TYR A 70 0.36 7.03 45.69
CA TYR A 70 0.74 6.69 44.33
C TYR A 70 -0.37 6.02 43.50
N LYS A 71 -1.56 5.80 44.08
CA LYS A 71 -2.74 5.25 43.36
C LYS A 71 -3.07 6.04 42.09
N TYR A 72 -2.94 7.36 42.13
CA TYR A 72 -3.13 8.24 40.98
C TYR A 72 -1.83 8.97 40.62
N HIS A 73 -1.43 8.84 39.36
CA HIS A 73 -0.14 9.32 38.83
C HIS A 73 -0.23 10.74 38.28
N ASN A 74 -1.01 11.60 38.91
CA ASN A 74 -1.17 12.99 38.49
C ASN A 74 -0.92 13.94 39.67
N LYS A 75 -0.40 15.12 39.37
CA LYS A 75 0.02 16.10 40.38
C LYS A 75 -1.14 16.57 41.24
N GLU A 76 -2.29 16.85 40.64
CA GLU A 76 -3.43 17.49 41.31
C GLU A 76 -4.00 16.60 42.41
N THR A 77 -4.23 15.32 42.11
CA THR A 77 -4.68 14.32 43.09
C THR A 77 -3.64 14.09 44.19
N GLN A 78 -2.36 14.01 43.84
CA GLN A 78 -1.29 13.86 44.82
C GLN A 78 -1.16 15.09 45.73
N ASP A 79 -1.25 16.30 45.18
CA ASP A 79 -1.14 17.53 45.96
C ASP A 79 -2.36 17.70 46.88
N ALA A 80 -3.56 17.30 46.44
CA ALA A 80 -4.75 17.19 47.30
C ALA A 80 -4.57 16.15 48.42
N PHE A 81 -3.96 15.00 48.12
CA PHE A 81 -3.59 14.01 49.13
C PHE A 81 -2.62 14.60 50.15
N LEU A 82 -1.59 15.34 49.71
CA LEU A 82 -0.65 16.01 50.62
C LEU A 82 -1.36 16.98 51.54
N LEU A 83 -2.28 17.82 51.03
CA LEU A 83 -3.05 18.77 51.84
C LEU A 83 -3.93 18.08 52.91
N LYS A 84 -4.46 16.89 52.63
CA LYS A 84 -5.25 16.11 53.60
C LYS A 84 -4.44 15.68 54.83
N TYR A 85 -3.11 15.57 54.69
CA TYR A 85 -2.21 15.01 55.69
C TYR A 85 -1.12 15.99 56.16
N CYS A 86 -0.95 17.12 55.46
CA CYS A 86 -0.06 18.23 55.78
C CYS A 86 -0.90 19.46 56.11
N VAL A 87 -1.09 19.75 57.39
CA VAL A 87 -1.89 20.91 57.83
C VAL A 87 -0.95 22.11 58.04
N PRO A 88 -1.05 23.18 57.23
CA PRO A 88 -0.31 24.41 57.47
C PRO A 88 -0.86 25.11 58.72
N VAL A 89 0.05 25.60 59.56
CA VAL A 89 -0.24 26.32 60.80
C VAL A 89 0.56 27.61 60.80
N ILE A 90 -0.11 28.74 61.04
CA ILE A 90 0.54 30.04 61.18
C ILE A 90 1.14 30.11 62.60
N PRO A 91 2.46 30.34 62.74
CA PRO A 91 3.10 30.38 64.07
C PRO A 91 2.54 31.51 64.95
N LYS A 92 2.00 31.17 66.13
CA LYS A 92 1.41 32.14 67.08
C LYS A 92 2.44 33.04 67.79
N ARG A 93 3.70 32.61 67.90
CA ARG A 93 4.80 33.37 68.53
C ARG A 93 6.03 33.40 67.63
N LYS A 94 6.61 34.58 67.41
CA LYS A 94 7.85 34.77 66.66
C LYS A 94 9.01 34.96 67.65
N ARG A 95 10.04 34.12 67.57
CA ARG A 95 11.29 34.28 68.34
C ARG A 95 12.47 34.33 67.36
N PRO A 96 12.87 35.52 66.89
CA PRO A 96 14.03 35.66 66.02
C PRO A 96 15.30 35.33 66.83
N LYS A 97 16.06 34.30 66.41
CA LYS A 97 17.35 33.95 67.03
C LYS A 97 18.55 34.67 66.40
N ASN A 98 18.41 35.22 65.18
CA ASN A 98 19.48 35.94 64.49
C ASN A 98 18.93 36.76 63.31
N LYS A 99 19.46 37.96 63.04
CA LYS A 99 19.01 38.86 61.93
C LYS A 99 19.24 38.30 60.51
N LYS A 100 20.03 37.22 60.36
CA LYS A 100 20.42 36.62 59.06
C LYS A 100 19.42 35.62 58.48
N HIS A 101 18.38 35.20 59.21
CA HIS A 101 17.40 34.22 58.71
C HIS A 101 16.01 34.82 58.58
N HIS A 102 15.41 34.69 57.39
CA HIS A 102 14.02 35.06 57.18
C HIS A 102 13.13 34.26 58.16
N PRO A 103 12.20 34.93 58.87
CA PRO A 103 11.32 34.27 59.81
C PRO A 103 10.46 33.22 59.10
N LYS A 104 10.31 32.02 59.69
CA LYS A 104 9.40 31.00 59.17
C LYS A 104 7.95 31.52 59.25
N THR A 105 7.36 31.78 58.10
CA THR A 105 5.98 32.28 57.97
C THR A 105 4.92 31.20 58.15
N ILE A 106 5.24 29.94 57.85
CA ILE A 106 4.31 28.81 57.92
C ILE A 106 5.01 27.60 58.56
N HIS A 107 4.36 26.98 59.55
CA HIS A 107 4.69 25.66 60.06
C HIS A 107 3.78 24.62 59.41
N THR A 108 4.20 23.36 59.26
CA THR A 108 3.34 22.31 58.69
C THR A 108 3.35 21.10 59.61
N ASN A 109 2.17 20.67 60.03
CA ASN A 109 1.98 19.46 60.80
C ASN A 109 1.82 18.27 59.85
N TYR A 110 2.60 17.21 60.06
CA TYR A 110 2.59 16.02 59.23
C TYR A 110 1.86 14.89 59.94
N SER A 111 0.94 14.24 59.24
CA SER A 111 0.17 13.13 59.78
C SER A 111 0.06 11.99 58.78
N ILE A 112 -0.14 10.77 59.27
CA ILE A 112 -0.50 9.60 58.44
C ILE A 112 -1.69 8.90 59.05
N TYR A 113 -2.48 8.18 58.25
CA TYR A 113 -3.52 7.31 58.78
C TYR A 113 -2.93 5.94 59.12
N SER A 114 -2.99 5.55 60.40
CA SER A 114 -2.62 4.18 60.82
C SER A 114 -3.86 3.30 60.74
N VAL A 115 -3.75 2.23 59.96
CA VAL A 115 -4.77 1.18 59.86
C VAL A 115 -4.82 0.39 61.16
N SER A 116 -3.66 0.15 61.78
CA SER A 116 -3.55 -0.58 63.05
C SER A 116 -4.28 0.13 64.19
N GLN A 117 -4.19 1.46 64.26
CA GLN A 117 -4.84 2.28 65.30
C GLN A 117 -6.15 2.95 64.83
N LYS A 118 -6.58 2.70 63.58
CA LYS A 118 -7.72 3.32 62.89
C LYS A 118 -7.83 4.86 63.02
N LYS A 119 -6.70 5.56 63.17
CA LYS A 119 -6.67 7.02 63.42
C LYS A 119 -5.51 7.72 62.72
N LYS A 120 -5.63 9.05 62.58
CA LYS A 120 -4.52 9.89 62.12
C LYS A 120 -3.49 10.05 63.25
N ILE A 121 -2.23 9.79 62.93
CA ILE A 121 -1.09 9.87 63.84
C ILE A 121 -0.15 10.97 63.35
N THR A 122 0.29 11.84 64.26
CA THR A 122 1.26 12.89 63.98
C THR A 122 2.68 12.33 63.92
N ILE A 123 3.40 12.63 62.84
CA ILE A 123 4.74 12.12 62.56
C ILE A 123 5.68 13.28 62.24
N CYS A 124 6.98 13.03 62.27
CA CYS A 124 7.95 14.07 61.92
C CYS A 124 8.04 14.28 60.40
N GLN A 125 8.54 15.44 59.99
CA GLN A 125 8.78 15.76 58.57
C GLN A 125 9.67 14.72 57.89
N LYS A 126 10.76 14.28 58.53
CA LYS A 126 11.72 13.31 57.96
C LYS A 126 11.03 11.99 57.64
N ALA A 127 10.20 11.49 58.57
CA ALA A 127 9.41 10.28 58.37
C ALA A 127 8.39 10.44 57.23
N PHE A 128 7.66 11.55 57.21
CA PHE A 128 6.65 11.79 56.16
C PHE A 128 7.26 11.87 54.76
N LEU A 129 8.36 12.62 54.61
CA LEU A 129 9.06 12.77 53.33
C LEU A 129 9.70 11.44 52.90
N GLY A 130 10.25 10.66 53.84
CA GLY A 130 10.84 9.34 53.57
C GLY A 130 9.81 8.26 53.23
N ILE A 131 8.61 8.30 53.82
CA ILE A 131 7.53 7.37 53.46
C ILE A 131 7.04 7.65 52.04
N LEU A 132 6.96 8.92 51.62
CA LEU A 132 6.43 9.30 50.30
C LEU A 132 7.51 9.50 49.23
N ASN A 133 8.80 9.42 49.57
CA ASN A 133 9.93 9.69 48.66
C ASN A 133 9.80 11.03 47.90
N ILE A 134 9.40 12.09 48.62
CA ILE A 134 9.25 13.45 48.08
C ILE A 134 10.16 14.47 48.78
N THR A 135 10.49 15.56 48.10
CA THR A 135 11.32 16.62 48.66
C THR A 135 10.51 17.58 49.53
N LYS A 136 11.15 18.17 50.54
CA LYS A 136 10.55 19.19 51.42
C LYS A 136 9.95 20.38 50.66
N HIS A 137 10.56 20.73 49.53
CA HIS A 137 10.15 21.87 48.70
C HIS A 137 8.75 21.69 48.12
N ARG A 138 8.37 20.47 47.73
CA ARG A 138 7.02 20.18 47.20
C ARG A 138 5.95 20.49 48.24
N VAL A 139 6.14 20.00 49.47
CA VAL A 139 5.17 20.23 50.55
C VAL A 139 5.13 21.69 50.98
N GLN A 140 6.29 22.36 51.10
CA GLN A 140 6.35 23.78 51.46
C GLN A 140 5.66 24.67 50.43
N TYR A 141 5.87 24.40 49.14
CA TYR A 141 5.21 25.14 48.06
C TYR A 141 3.69 25.00 48.12
N ILE A 142 3.19 23.76 48.28
CA ILE A 142 1.76 23.47 48.37
C ILE A 142 1.14 24.14 49.59
N ALA A 143 1.77 24.00 50.76
CA ALA A 143 1.32 24.64 52.01
C ALA A 143 1.28 26.16 51.90
N LYS A 144 2.30 26.79 51.31
CA LYS A 144 2.34 28.24 51.07
C LYS A 144 1.20 28.68 50.15
N LYS A 145 1.04 28.02 49.00
CA LYS A 145 -0.01 28.38 48.03
C LYS A 145 -1.43 28.14 48.56
N PHE A 146 -1.64 27.11 49.37
CA PHE A 146 -2.93 26.84 50.00
C PHE A 146 -3.33 27.96 50.97
N VAL A 147 -2.38 28.46 51.77
CA VAL A 147 -2.62 29.59 52.68
C VAL A 147 -2.83 30.89 51.88
N GLU A 148 -2.02 31.16 50.85
CA GLU A 148 -2.16 32.35 50.00
C GLU A 148 -3.48 32.39 49.21
N SER A 149 -4.05 31.24 48.87
CA SER A 149 -5.28 31.12 48.06
C SER A 149 -6.55 30.96 48.89
N GLY A 150 -6.48 31.16 50.21
CA GLY A 150 -7.65 31.05 51.10
C GLY A 150 -8.21 29.63 51.22
N GLY A 151 -7.37 28.59 51.09
CA GLY A 151 -7.77 27.20 51.25
C GLY A 151 -8.15 26.48 49.95
N GLN A 152 -7.83 27.05 48.79
CA GLN A 152 -8.05 26.38 47.50
C GLN A 152 -6.87 25.48 47.12
N ALA A 153 -7.18 24.33 46.51
CA ALA A 153 -6.15 23.44 45.98
C ALA A 153 -5.45 24.07 44.76
N VAL A 154 -4.14 23.84 44.64
CA VAL A 154 -3.34 24.40 43.55
C VAL A 154 -3.65 23.69 42.23
N LYS A 155 -4.18 24.42 41.24
CA LYS A 155 -4.34 23.92 39.86
C LYS A 155 -3.01 23.91 39.11
N GLU A 156 -2.74 22.84 38.35
CA GLU A 156 -1.55 22.77 37.50
C GLU A 156 -1.77 23.58 36.21
N LYS A 157 -0.97 24.63 35.99
CA LYS A 157 -1.09 25.52 34.83
C LYS A 157 -0.11 25.20 33.69
N ARG A 158 0.78 24.21 33.86
CA ARG A 158 1.80 23.86 32.85
C ARG A 158 1.24 22.99 31.73
N GLY A 159 1.45 23.42 30.49
CA GLY A 159 1.02 22.70 29.30
C GLY A 159 -0.49 22.80 29.04
N GLY A 160 -1.01 21.95 28.17
CA GLY A 160 -2.42 21.95 27.78
C GLY A 160 -2.68 22.61 26.43
N ASP A 161 -3.87 22.35 25.88
CA ASP A 161 -4.33 22.93 24.63
C ASP A 161 -5.05 24.25 24.89
N HIS A 162 -4.41 25.34 24.51
CA HIS A 162 -4.94 26.70 24.69
C HIS A 162 -5.51 27.30 23.40
N LYS A 163 -5.41 26.59 22.26
CA LYS A 163 -5.69 27.18 20.94
C LYS A 163 -6.76 26.43 20.14
N SER A 164 -6.98 25.13 20.35
CA SER A 164 -7.93 24.39 19.50
C SER A 164 -9.36 24.87 19.63
N HIS A 165 -9.75 25.43 20.79
CA HIS A 165 -11.09 25.98 20.99
C HIS A 165 -11.41 27.11 20.00
N LEU A 166 -10.41 27.91 19.61
CA LEU A 166 -10.53 29.00 18.62
C LEU A 166 -10.85 28.50 17.20
N PHE A 167 -10.70 27.20 16.92
CA PHE A 167 -10.94 26.61 15.61
C PHE A 167 -12.19 25.74 15.56
N THR A 168 -13.02 25.77 16.60
CA THR A 168 -14.22 24.92 16.72
C THR A 168 -15.25 25.23 15.65
N GLU A 169 -15.55 26.51 15.42
CA GLU A 169 -16.49 26.95 14.38
C GLU A 169 -16.02 26.56 12.97
N LYS A 170 -14.74 26.83 12.68
CA LYS A 170 -14.08 26.40 11.43
C LYS A 170 -14.17 24.90 11.21
N LYS A 171 -13.99 24.12 12.28
CA LYS A 171 -14.09 22.66 12.21
C LYS A 171 -15.50 22.22 11.85
N ASN A 172 -16.52 22.81 12.49
CA ASN A 172 -17.92 22.48 12.24
C ASN A 172 -18.32 22.85 10.79
N ALA A 173 -17.92 24.02 10.31
CA ALA A 173 -18.17 24.45 8.93
C ALA A 173 -17.56 23.49 7.89
N VAL A 174 -16.31 23.05 8.11
CA VAL A 174 -15.67 22.05 7.23
C VAL A 174 -16.41 20.71 7.27
N MET A 175 -16.89 20.27 8.43
CA MET A 175 -17.63 19.01 8.55
C MET A 175 -18.98 19.07 7.83
N LEU A 176 -19.72 20.17 7.99
CA LEU A 176 -20.97 20.38 7.25
C LEU A 176 -20.74 20.34 5.74
N PHE A 177 -19.70 21.01 5.24
CA PHE A 177 -19.32 20.96 3.83
C PHE A 177 -18.99 19.55 3.35
N ILE A 178 -18.21 18.77 4.11
CA ILE A 178 -17.86 17.40 3.72
C ILE A 178 -19.11 16.51 3.68
N ASN A 179 -20.08 16.71 4.57
CA ASN A 179 -21.31 15.92 4.63
C ASN A 179 -22.24 16.14 3.42
N MET A 180 -22.06 17.23 2.67
CA MET A 180 -22.81 17.50 1.43
C MET A 180 -22.41 16.59 0.27
N PHE A 181 -21.27 15.89 0.35
CA PHE A 181 -20.81 15.04 -0.74
C PHE A 181 -21.51 13.67 -0.73
N HIS A 182 -21.97 13.27 -1.91
CA HIS A 182 -22.45 11.92 -2.17
C HIS A 182 -21.29 10.92 -2.08
N ILE A 183 -21.58 9.75 -1.50
CA ILE A 183 -20.66 8.63 -1.38
C ILE A 183 -21.04 7.57 -2.41
N ASP A 184 -20.03 7.10 -3.13
CA ASP A 184 -20.15 5.86 -3.90
C ASP A 184 -20.21 4.69 -2.91
N GLU A 185 -21.30 3.92 -2.96
CA GLU A 185 -21.35 2.64 -2.27
C GLU A 185 -20.15 1.79 -2.70
N ALA A 186 -19.53 1.11 -1.75
CA ALA A 186 -18.42 0.19 -2.00
C ALA A 186 -18.92 -1.07 -2.72
N HIS A 187 -19.59 -0.92 -3.85
CA HIS A 187 -19.82 -1.98 -4.81
C HIS A 187 -18.44 -2.40 -5.33
N TYR A 188 -18.00 -3.59 -4.90
CA TYR A 188 -16.83 -4.35 -5.38
C TYR A 188 -15.48 -4.25 -4.64
N CYS A 189 -15.42 -3.66 -3.44
CA CYS A 189 -14.23 -3.80 -2.59
C CYS A 189 -14.38 -4.99 -1.61
N ARG A 190 -13.46 -5.96 -1.74
CA ARG A 190 -13.19 -7.14 -0.88
C ARG A 190 -13.73 -6.98 0.55
N GLY A 191 -14.50 -7.96 1.02
CA GLY A 191 -15.32 -7.96 2.26
C GLY A 191 -14.61 -7.78 3.62
N HIS A 192 -13.62 -6.89 3.72
CA HIS A 192 -12.86 -6.60 4.94
C HIS A 192 -12.66 -5.10 5.21
N SER A 193 -13.27 -4.18 4.43
CA SER A 193 -13.10 -2.73 4.65
C SER A 193 -14.44 -1.99 4.78
N GLU A 194 -14.64 -1.32 5.91
CA GLU A 194 -15.75 -0.38 6.15
C GLU A 194 -15.48 1.03 5.56
N ARG A 195 -14.45 1.17 4.72
CA ARG A 195 -14.11 2.45 4.09
C ARG A 195 -15.11 2.77 2.98
N ARG A 196 -15.62 4.00 3.02
CA ARG A 196 -16.50 4.57 1.99
C ARG A 196 -15.68 5.43 1.02
N TYR A 197 -16.18 5.65 -0.19
CA TYR A 197 -15.42 6.32 -1.26
C TYR A 197 -16.18 7.52 -1.81
N LEU A 198 -15.45 8.63 -1.97
CA LEU A 198 -15.87 9.78 -2.76
C LEU A 198 -15.49 9.56 -4.24
N PRO A 199 -16.15 10.25 -5.19
CA PRO A 199 -15.82 10.19 -6.62
C PRO A 199 -14.32 10.36 -6.92
N ALA A 200 -13.84 9.65 -7.95
CA ALA A 200 -12.42 9.61 -8.31
C ALA A 200 -11.86 10.96 -8.82
N GLU A 201 -12.70 11.88 -9.32
CA GLU A 201 -12.23 13.21 -9.75
C GLU A 201 -12.04 14.18 -8.59
N LEU A 202 -12.40 13.78 -7.35
CA LEU A 202 -12.21 14.57 -6.15
C LEU A 202 -10.87 14.25 -5.50
N SER A 203 -10.34 15.24 -4.79
CA SER A 203 -9.17 15.08 -3.92
C SER A 203 -9.30 16.03 -2.74
N ILE A 204 -8.56 15.78 -1.64
CA ILE A 204 -8.54 16.71 -0.49
C ILE A 204 -8.18 18.13 -0.96
N ASN A 205 -7.28 18.26 -1.93
CA ASN A 205 -6.88 19.57 -2.46
C ASN A 205 -8.02 20.24 -3.23
N LYS A 206 -8.75 19.50 -4.07
CA LYS A 206 -9.87 20.01 -4.84
C LYS A 206 -11.04 20.38 -3.93
N MET A 207 -11.40 19.52 -2.98
CA MET A 207 -12.44 19.80 -1.98
C MET A 207 -12.11 21.03 -1.12
N TRP A 208 -10.84 21.17 -0.68
CA TRP A 208 -10.40 22.37 0.04
C TRP A 208 -10.53 23.64 -0.81
N LYS A 209 -10.14 23.59 -2.09
CA LYS A 209 -10.34 24.71 -3.02
C LYS A 209 -11.82 25.04 -3.20
N MET A 210 -12.69 24.03 -3.31
CA MET A 210 -14.14 24.22 -3.43
C MET A 210 -14.72 24.90 -2.19
N TYR A 211 -14.36 24.42 -0.98
CA TYR A 211 -14.78 25.01 0.29
C TYR A 211 -14.40 26.50 0.38
N ASN A 212 -13.14 26.85 0.13
CA ASN A 212 -12.68 28.23 0.23
C ASN A 212 -13.17 29.16 -0.91
N LYS A 213 -13.73 28.61 -2.00
CA LYS A 213 -14.28 29.34 -3.16
C LYS A 213 -15.80 29.50 -3.11
N GLN A 214 -16.48 29.03 -2.06
CA GLN A 214 -17.93 29.19 -1.95
C GLN A 214 -18.30 30.69 -1.92
N PRO A 215 -19.22 31.16 -2.77
CA PRO A 215 -19.49 32.59 -2.96
C PRO A 215 -20.11 33.28 -1.74
N ASN A 216 -20.78 32.54 -0.85
CA ASN A 216 -21.43 33.06 0.36
C ASN A 216 -20.66 32.73 1.65
N PHE A 217 -19.33 32.56 1.56
CA PHE A 217 -18.54 32.06 2.68
C PHE A 217 -17.80 33.18 3.43
N GLU A 218 -18.14 33.37 4.70
CA GLU A 218 -17.52 34.40 5.54
C GLU A 218 -15.99 34.23 5.61
N ALA A 219 -15.26 35.33 5.53
CA ALA A 219 -13.80 35.32 5.46
C ALA A 219 -13.15 34.69 6.71
N ASN A 220 -13.80 34.84 7.87
CA ASN A 220 -13.42 34.25 9.15
C ASN A 220 -13.45 32.71 9.15
N LEU A 221 -14.26 32.04 8.31
CA LEU A 221 -14.41 30.58 8.29
C LEU A 221 -13.47 29.87 7.31
N LYS A 222 -12.74 30.63 6.47
CA LYS A 222 -11.74 30.07 5.55
C LYS A 222 -10.65 29.33 6.32
N VAL A 223 -10.25 28.18 5.79
CA VAL A 223 -9.25 27.31 6.43
C VAL A 223 -8.04 27.09 5.53
N LYS A 224 -6.88 26.91 6.17
CA LYS A 224 -5.68 26.43 5.46
C LYS A 224 -5.85 24.96 5.10
N LYS A 225 -5.24 24.54 3.98
CA LYS A 225 -5.23 23.14 3.51
C LYS A 225 -4.84 22.13 4.61
N GLY A 226 -3.90 22.50 5.48
CA GLY A 226 -3.47 21.66 6.60
C GLY A 226 -4.59 21.35 7.59
N LEU A 227 -5.39 22.35 7.97
CA LEU A 227 -6.53 22.18 8.88
C LEU A 227 -7.62 21.33 8.23
N PHE A 228 -7.97 21.61 6.98
CA PHE A 228 -8.94 20.82 6.21
C PHE A 228 -8.53 19.35 6.13
N ARG A 229 -7.27 19.08 5.77
CA ARG A 229 -6.71 17.72 5.71
C ARG A 229 -6.72 17.02 7.06
N LYS A 230 -6.45 17.74 8.16
CA LYS A 230 -6.49 17.19 9.52
C LYS A 230 -7.91 16.75 9.89
N ILE A 231 -8.91 17.59 9.63
CA ILE A 231 -10.32 17.30 9.87
C ILE A 231 -10.76 16.09 9.02
N PHE A 232 -10.52 16.13 7.71
CA PHE A 232 -10.87 15.03 6.80
C PHE A 232 -10.29 13.69 7.26
N ASN A 233 -9.01 13.64 7.63
CA ASN A 233 -8.35 12.38 7.99
C ASN A 233 -8.75 11.84 9.36
N ASN A 234 -9.10 12.72 10.31
CA ASN A 234 -9.35 12.36 11.70
C ASN A 234 -10.84 12.21 12.03
N ASN A 235 -11.73 12.74 11.20
CA ASN A 235 -13.18 12.69 11.42
C ASN A 235 -13.92 11.79 10.42
N TYR A 236 -13.27 11.40 9.31
CA TYR A 236 -13.89 10.59 8.26
C TYR A 236 -13.04 9.38 7.87
N ASN A 237 -13.71 8.29 7.49
CA ASN A 237 -13.09 7.12 6.83
C ASN A 237 -13.41 7.12 5.35
N LEU A 238 -13.11 8.24 4.69
CA LEU A 238 -13.38 8.42 3.26
C LEU A 238 -12.10 8.25 2.45
N GLY A 239 -12.17 7.39 1.45
CA GLY A 239 -11.22 7.30 0.34
C GLY A 239 -11.70 8.14 -0.85
N PHE A 240 -10.83 8.31 -1.83
CA PHE A 240 -11.25 8.70 -3.18
C PHE A 240 -11.26 7.43 -4.00
N GLY A 241 -12.29 7.25 -4.83
CA GLY A 241 -12.41 6.13 -5.74
C GLY A 241 -11.14 6.00 -6.58
N SER A 242 -10.78 4.76 -6.90
CA SER A 242 -9.81 4.54 -7.96
C SER A 242 -10.53 4.82 -9.29
N PRO A 243 -9.89 5.42 -10.31
CA PRO A 243 -10.39 5.25 -11.67
C PRO A 243 -10.62 3.75 -11.88
N ARG A 244 -11.84 3.38 -12.33
CA ARG A 244 -12.26 2.00 -12.57
C ARG A 244 -11.25 1.33 -13.49
N THR A 245 -10.23 0.71 -12.91
CA THR A 245 -9.21 -0.03 -13.60
C THR A 245 -9.69 -1.48 -13.60
N ASP A 246 -9.90 -2.00 -14.80
CA ASP A 246 -10.32 -3.37 -15.12
C ASP A 246 -11.68 -3.82 -14.58
N VAL A 247 -12.76 -3.15 -15.01
CA VAL A 247 -14.10 -3.73 -14.89
C VAL A 247 -14.35 -4.64 -16.09
N CYS A 248 -14.49 -5.94 -15.85
CA CYS A 248 -14.81 -6.90 -16.90
C CYS A 248 -16.17 -6.57 -17.54
N SER A 249 -16.19 -6.24 -18.83
CA SER A 249 -17.42 -5.92 -19.59
C SER A 249 -18.44 -7.05 -19.53
N THR A 250 -18.00 -8.31 -19.55
CA THR A 250 -18.88 -9.47 -19.39
C THR A 250 -19.54 -9.51 -18.01
N CYS A 251 -18.80 -9.18 -16.94
CA CYS A 251 -19.38 -9.07 -15.60
C CYS A 251 -20.43 -7.96 -15.55
N ILE A 252 -20.14 -6.77 -16.10
CA ILE A 252 -21.11 -5.66 -16.15
C ILE A 252 -22.37 -6.09 -16.90
N LEU A 253 -22.20 -6.66 -18.10
CA LEU A 253 -23.30 -7.08 -18.95
C LEU A 253 -24.19 -8.12 -18.25
N LEU A 254 -23.60 -9.15 -17.64
CA LEU A 254 -24.37 -10.18 -16.93
C LEU A 254 -25.09 -9.61 -15.71
N LEU A 255 -24.44 -8.72 -14.95
CA LEU A 255 -25.07 -8.07 -13.81
C LEU A 255 -26.23 -7.18 -14.21
N GLU A 256 -26.09 -6.39 -15.27
CA GLU A 256 -27.18 -5.56 -15.80
C GLU A 256 -28.34 -6.40 -16.35
N LYS A 257 -28.04 -7.52 -17.03
CA LYS A 257 -29.07 -8.47 -17.45
C LYS A 257 -29.82 -9.07 -16.25
N ILE A 258 -29.11 -9.51 -15.21
CA ILE A 258 -29.71 -10.07 -13.98
C ILE A 258 -30.64 -9.04 -13.30
N LYS A 259 -30.28 -7.75 -13.30
CA LYS A 259 -31.10 -6.69 -12.70
C LYS A 259 -32.40 -6.43 -13.47
N ARG A 260 -32.35 -6.52 -14.80
CA ARG A 260 -33.49 -6.23 -15.69
C ARG A 260 -34.38 -7.43 -15.94
N GLU A 261 -33.88 -8.64 -15.68
CA GLU A 261 -34.61 -9.88 -15.93
C GLU A 261 -35.68 -10.11 -14.86
N SER A 262 -36.91 -10.29 -15.33
CA SER A 262 -38.09 -10.53 -14.48
C SER A 262 -38.41 -12.02 -14.36
N ASP A 263 -38.04 -12.82 -15.38
CA ASP A 263 -38.25 -14.27 -15.34
C ASP A 263 -37.23 -14.95 -14.41
N GLU A 264 -37.73 -15.63 -13.37
CA GLU A 264 -36.86 -16.24 -12.36
C GLU A 264 -35.99 -17.37 -12.94
N ALA A 265 -36.47 -18.14 -13.91
CA ALA A 265 -35.67 -19.22 -14.50
C ALA A 265 -34.48 -18.67 -15.32
N GLN A 266 -34.70 -17.64 -16.14
CA GLN A 266 -33.64 -16.97 -16.89
C GLN A 266 -32.69 -16.18 -16.00
N LYS A 267 -33.22 -15.53 -14.96
CA LYS A 267 -32.41 -14.84 -13.96
C LYS A 267 -31.46 -15.80 -13.25
N GLN A 268 -31.94 -16.99 -12.84
CA GLN A 268 -31.07 -18.03 -12.27
C GLN A 268 -30.00 -18.49 -13.27
N ARG A 269 -30.34 -18.69 -14.55
CA ARG A 269 -29.37 -19.04 -15.61
C ARG A 269 -28.26 -17.98 -15.75
N LEU A 270 -28.63 -16.70 -15.80
CA LEU A 270 -27.69 -15.59 -15.88
C LEU A 270 -26.79 -15.50 -14.61
N MET A 271 -27.36 -15.75 -13.43
CA MET A 271 -26.60 -15.82 -12.18
C MET A 271 -25.58 -16.97 -12.19
N VAL A 272 -25.95 -18.14 -12.71
CA VAL A 272 -25.05 -19.28 -12.90
C VAL A 272 -23.95 -18.94 -13.88
N GLU A 273 -24.28 -18.34 -15.03
CA GLU A 273 -23.29 -17.92 -16.03
C GLU A 273 -22.26 -16.94 -15.45
N HIS A 274 -22.74 -15.93 -14.72
CA HIS A 274 -21.87 -14.96 -14.04
C HIS A 274 -20.99 -15.62 -12.97
N ARG A 275 -21.53 -16.57 -12.21
CA ARG A 275 -20.76 -17.35 -11.22
C ARG A 275 -19.68 -18.19 -11.91
N VAL A 276 -20.01 -18.87 -13.01
CA VAL A 276 -19.05 -19.66 -13.81
C VAL A 276 -17.95 -18.76 -14.36
N HIS A 277 -18.28 -17.58 -14.90
CA HIS A 277 -17.32 -16.61 -15.39
C HIS A 277 -16.31 -16.20 -14.30
N LYS A 278 -16.80 -15.87 -13.09
CA LYS A 278 -15.94 -15.55 -11.93
C LYS A 278 -15.08 -16.74 -11.48
N LEU A 279 -15.61 -17.95 -11.49
CA LEU A 279 -14.85 -19.15 -11.14
C LEU A 279 -13.72 -19.42 -12.12
N LYS A 280 -13.96 -19.25 -13.43
CA LYS A 280 -12.91 -19.36 -14.45
C LYS A 280 -11.82 -18.30 -14.23
N ALA A 281 -12.19 -17.06 -13.91
CA ALA A 281 -11.21 -16.01 -13.61
C ALA A 281 -10.38 -16.34 -12.36
N LYS A 282 -11.04 -16.86 -11.31
CA LYS A 282 -10.35 -17.36 -10.10
C LYS A 282 -9.37 -18.48 -10.42
N ALA A 283 -9.74 -19.42 -11.29
CA ALA A 283 -8.87 -20.51 -11.71
C ALA A 283 -7.62 -20.00 -12.44
N PHE A 284 -7.76 -19.01 -13.33
CA PHE A 284 -6.62 -18.34 -13.95
C PHE A 284 -5.67 -17.73 -12.91
N PHE A 285 -6.18 -16.92 -11.98
CA PHE A 285 -5.33 -16.32 -10.96
C PHE A 285 -4.69 -17.33 -10.00
N ASN A 286 -5.29 -18.50 -9.81
CA ASN A 286 -4.67 -19.57 -9.05
C ASN A 286 -3.42 -20.11 -9.79
N LEU A 287 -3.47 -20.29 -11.12
CA LEU A 287 -2.31 -20.67 -11.92
C LEU A 287 -1.19 -19.62 -11.90
N VAL A 288 -1.55 -18.33 -11.89
CA VAL A 288 -0.59 -17.21 -11.81
C VAL A 288 0.08 -17.13 -10.43
N ARG A 289 -0.57 -17.65 -9.38
CA ARG A 289 -0.06 -17.68 -7.99
C ARG A 289 0.63 -18.98 -7.63
N GLU A 290 0.55 -19.99 -8.48
CA GLU A 290 1.10 -21.31 -8.21
C GLU A 290 2.63 -21.24 -8.17
N GLU A 291 3.21 -21.82 -7.13
CA GLU A 291 4.63 -22.03 -6.96
C GLU A 291 4.83 -23.50 -6.62
N ARG A 292 5.69 -24.19 -7.37
CA ARG A 292 6.10 -25.57 -7.10
C ARG A 292 7.54 -25.78 -7.57
N PRO A 293 8.33 -26.68 -6.95
CA PRO A 293 9.77 -26.78 -7.18
C PRO A 293 10.17 -26.93 -8.66
N ASN A 294 9.51 -27.83 -9.40
CA ASN A 294 9.90 -28.16 -10.78
C ASN A 294 9.19 -27.29 -11.83
N LEU A 295 8.62 -26.15 -11.43
CA LEU A 295 7.89 -25.20 -12.29
C LEU A 295 8.58 -23.85 -12.31
N LYS A 296 8.85 -23.37 -13.52
CA LYS A 296 9.23 -21.98 -13.74
C LYS A 296 8.12 -21.23 -14.46
N THR A 297 7.68 -20.11 -13.92
CA THR A 297 6.63 -19.28 -14.51
C THR A 297 7.24 -17.99 -15.07
N PHE A 298 6.90 -17.66 -16.30
CA PHE A 298 7.18 -16.38 -16.94
C PHE A 298 5.86 -15.71 -17.29
N SER A 299 5.67 -14.48 -16.85
CA SER A 299 4.53 -13.65 -17.25
C SER A 299 5.02 -12.51 -18.12
N PHE A 300 4.41 -12.26 -19.26
CA PHE A 300 4.88 -11.23 -20.18
C PHE A 300 3.76 -10.47 -20.86
N ASP A 301 4.02 -9.20 -21.11
CA ASP A 301 3.10 -8.31 -21.80
C ASP A 301 3.86 -7.14 -22.44
N CYS A 302 3.19 -6.43 -23.35
CA CYS A 302 3.67 -5.18 -23.89
C CYS A 302 3.00 -3.99 -23.22
N GLU A 303 3.80 -3.05 -22.76
CA GLU A 303 3.30 -1.76 -22.30
C GLU A 303 2.58 -1.01 -23.44
N LYS A 304 1.75 -0.05 -23.05
CA LYS A 304 1.23 0.96 -23.96
C LYS A 304 2.40 1.61 -24.71
N ASN A 305 2.20 1.90 -25.99
CA ASN A 305 3.21 2.56 -26.81
C ASN A 305 3.61 3.90 -26.17
N LEU A 306 4.91 4.06 -25.91
CA LEU A 306 5.46 5.24 -25.24
C LEU A 306 5.78 6.30 -26.31
N PRO A 307 5.12 7.47 -26.31
CA PRO A 307 5.30 8.48 -27.35
C PRO A 307 6.69 9.11 -27.30
N LEU A 308 7.27 9.34 -28.48
CA LEU A 308 8.58 9.93 -28.67
C LEU A 308 8.53 10.90 -29.88
N PRO A 309 8.80 12.21 -29.70
CA PRO A 309 9.00 12.89 -28.43
C PRO A 309 7.70 13.02 -27.64
N LYS A 310 7.78 12.99 -26.31
CA LYS A 310 6.70 13.38 -25.40
C LYS A 310 6.88 14.86 -25.05
N THR A 311 5.89 15.71 -25.31
CA THR A 311 5.92 17.13 -24.94
C THR A 311 4.58 17.54 -24.29
N PRO A 312 4.53 18.63 -23.51
CA PRO A 312 3.32 19.05 -22.78
C PRO A 312 2.25 19.71 -23.66
N ASP A 313 2.50 19.87 -24.96
CA ASP A 313 1.63 20.61 -25.89
C ASP A 313 0.37 19.82 -26.27
N GLN A 314 -0.78 20.49 -26.30
CA GLN A 314 -2.05 19.91 -26.73
C GLN A 314 -2.05 19.54 -28.23
N ILE A 315 -1.23 20.21 -29.05
CA ILE A 315 -1.10 19.88 -30.49
C ILE A 315 -0.55 18.45 -30.68
N THR A 316 0.21 17.93 -29.71
CA THR A 316 0.77 16.57 -29.77
C THR A 316 -0.31 15.48 -29.74
N TYR A 317 -1.48 15.76 -29.18
CA TYR A 317 -2.61 14.81 -29.20
C TYR A 317 -3.17 14.57 -30.60
N TYR A 318 -2.93 15.50 -31.53
CA TYR A 318 -3.42 15.43 -32.92
C TYR A 318 -2.29 15.12 -33.93
N SER A 319 -1.06 14.94 -33.46
CA SER A 319 0.13 14.72 -34.29
C SER A 319 0.63 13.28 -34.19
N ARG A 320 1.18 12.73 -35.28
CA ARG A 320 1.72 11.35 -35.27
C ARG A 320 3.11 11.34 -34.62
N GLN A 321 3.26 10.65 -33.50
CA GLN A 321 4.53 10.52 -32.76
C GLN A 321 5.16 9.14 -32.95
N LEU A 322 6.49 9.06 -33.03
CA LEU A 322 7.20 7.78 -32.95
C LEU A 322 6.97 7.11 -31.60
N TYR A 323 7.17 5.80 -31.56
CA TYR A 323 6.98 5.03 -30.34
C TYR A 323 8.24 4.30 -29.93
N LEU A 324 8.52 4.37 -28.62
CA LEU A 324 9.31 3.36 -27.94
C LEU A 324 8.36 2.24 -27.49
N TYR A 325 8.76 1.01 -27.75
CA TYR A 325 8.07 -0.18 -27.28
C TYR A 325 8.81 -0.78 -26.10
N ASN A 326 8.06 -1.21 -25.10
CA ASN A 326 8.54 -1.94 -23.94
C ASN A 326 7.72 -3.24 -23.82
N CYS A 327 8.37 -4.39 -23.98
CA CYS A 327 7.81 -5.69 -23.63
C CYS A 327 8.53 -6.24 -22.42
N THR A 328 7.81 -6.43 -21.32
CA THR A 328 8.40 -6.86 -20.06
C THR A 328 8.06 -8.31 -19.77
N ILE A 329 9.08 -9.11 -19.45
CA ILE A 329 8.96 -10.46 -18.91
C ILE A 329 9.28 -10.43 -17.42
N VAL A 330 8.38 -10.94 -16.60
CA VAL A 330 8.57 -11.19 -15.18
C VAL A 330 8.76 -12.69 -14.95
N GLU A 331 9.85 -13.04 -14.29
CA GLU A 331 10.18 -14.38 -13.84
C GLU A 331 9.69 -14.60 -12.41
N GLY A 332 8.88 -15.65 -12.21
CA GLY A 332 8.29 -16.01 -10.92
C GLY A 332 6.76 -15.94 -10.93
N SER A 333 6.17 -16.21 -9.76
CA SER A 333 4.73 -16.13 -9.58
C SER A 333 4.30 -14.68 -9.32
N SER A 334 2.98 -14.42 -9.32
CA SER A 334 2.46 -13.11 -8.89
C SER A 334 2.81 -12.69 -7.46
N LYS A 335 3.24 -13.62 -6.60
CA LYS A 335 3.69 -13.32 -5.23
C LYS A 335 5.15 -12.94 -5.15
N THR A 336 5.96 -13.32 -6.14
CA THR A 336 7.39 -13.02 -6.17
C THR A 336 7.60 -11.49 -6.16
N PRO A 337 8.46 -10.96 -5.27
CA PRO A 337 8.83 -9.55 -5.30
C PRO A 337 9.38 -9.16 -6.68
N LEU A 338 9.00 -7.99 -7.16
CA LEU A 338 9.50 -7.46 -8.44
C LEU A 338 10.81 -6.73 -8.20
N THR A 339 11.87 -7.23 -8.83
CA THR A 339 13.25 -6.75 -8.70
C THR A 339 13.91 -6.73 -10.07
N THR A 340 15.02 -5.99 -10.23
CA THR A 340 15.72 -5.94 -11.52
C THR A 340 16.27 -7.30 -11.94
N GLN A 341 16.50 -8.22 -11.01
CA GLN A 341 17.00 -9.58 -11.27
C GLN A 341 15.95 -10.52 -11.90
N ASN A 342 14.67 -10.24 -11.71
CA ASN A 342 13.58 -11.10 -12.20
C ASN A 342 12.57 -10.36 -13.08
N VAL A 343 12.83 -9.11 -13.43
CA VAL A 343 12.04 -8.31 -14.36
C VAL A 343 12.95 -7.88 -15.49
N PHE A 344 12.61 -8.27 -16.72
CA PHE A 344 13.40 -7.99 -17.92
C PHE A 344 12.55 -7.20 -18.90
N ALA A 345 12.98 -5.98 -19.24
CA ALA A 345 12.30 -5.12 -20.19
C ALA A 345 13.05 -5.13 -21.53
N TYR A 346 12.36 -5.60 -22.56
CA TYR A 346 12.84 -5.63 -23.92
C TYR A 346 12.36 -4.37 -24.62
N CYS A 347 13.31 -3.49 -24.96
CA CYS A 347 13.01 -2.16 -25.47
C CYS A 347 13.55 -1.98 -26.89
N TRP A 348 12.74 -1.33 -27.73
CA TRP A 348 13.11 -0.97 -29.10
C TRP A 348 12.21 0.14 -29.62
N THR A 349 12.69 0.89 -30.61
CA THR A 349 11.94 1.96 -31.25
C THR A 349 11.26 1.48 -32.53
N GLU A 350 10.22 2.21 -32.94
CA GLU A 350 9.39 1.87 -34.11
C GLU A 350 10.15 1.79 -35.44
N ASP A 351 11.25 2.52 -35.60
CA ASP A 351 12.16 2.43 -36.75
C ASP A 351 12.96 1.12 -36.79
N GLN A 352 13.25 0.53 -35.63
CA GLN A 352 14.11 -0.65 -35.55
C GLN A 352 13.34 -1.91 -35.98
N TYR A 353 12.22 -2.18 -35.30
CA TYR A 353 11.40 -3.37 -35.52
C TYR A 353 9.90 -3.11 -35.28
N ALA A 354 9.06 -3.82 -36.04
CA ALA A 354 7.62 -3.71 -35.89
C ALA A 354 7.17 -4.42 -34.60
N LYS A 355 6.27 -3.78 -33.84
CA LYS A 355 5.59 -4.42 -32.71
C LYS A 355 4.64 -5.51 -33.22
N GLY A 356 5.05 -6.77 -33.15
CA GLY A 356 4.26 -7.91 -33.61
C GLY A 356 4.81 -9.27 -33.18
N ALA A 357 4.12 -10.34 -33.59
CA ALA A 357 4.36 -11.71 -33.13
C ALA A 357 5.81 -12.20 -33.25
N ASN A 358 6.55 -11.85 -34.32
CA ASN A 358 7.96 -12.25 -34.46
C ASN A 358 8.84 -11.61 -33.38
N ALA A 359 8.66 -10.32 -33.10
CA ALA A 359 9.39 -9.62 -32.05
C ALA A 359 9.11 -10.27 -30.69
N ILE A 360 7.84 -10.52 -30.37
CA ILE A 360 7.46 -11.11 -29.07
C ILE A 360 7.94 -12.57 -28.94
N ALA A 361 7.81 -13.37 -30.00
CA ALA A 361 8.34 -14.74 -30.01
C ALA A 361 9.86 -14.76 -29.80
N SER A 362 10.59 -13.82 -30.40
CA SER A 362 12.04 -13.69 -30.23
C SER A 362 12.42 -13.28 -28.81
N ILE A 363 11.68 -12.35 -28.21
CA ILE A 363 11.86 -11.93 -26.81
C ILE A 363 11.70 -13.10 -25.85
N VAL A 364 10.63 -13.89 -26.01
CA VAL A 364 10.39 -15.08 -25.18
C VAL A 364 11.45 -16.14 -25.43
N TYR A 365 11.81 -16.41 -26.69
CA TYR A 365 12.88 -17.34 -27.05
C TYR A 365 14.22 -16.96 -26.41
N HIS A 366 14.63 -15.69 -26.52
CA HIS A 366 15.83 -15.15 -25.88
C HIS A 366 15.78 -15.33 -24.37
N ARG A 367 14.65 -15.06 -23.73
CA ARG A 367 14.54 -15.24 -22.28
C ARG A 367 14.69 -16.71 -21.89
N LEU A 368 14.05 -17.61 -22.61
CA LEU A 368 14.14 -19.05 -22.36
C LEU A 368 15.56 -19.58 -22.52
N MET A 369 16.29 -19.09 -23.53
CA MET A 369 17.70 -19.44 -23.75
C MET A 369 18.64 -18.93 -22.66
N ASN A 370 18.34 -17.77 -22.08
CA ASN A 370 19.20 -17.12 -21.10
C ASN A 370 18.74 -17.33 -19.65
N THR A 371 17.89 -18.33 -19.38
CA THR A 371 17.42 -18.60 -18.00
C THR A 371 18.04 -19.87 -17.46
N ASN A 372 18.46 -19.85 -16.19
CA ASN A 372 18.85 -21.07 -15.50
C ASN A 372 17.59 -21.91 -15.22
N LEU A 373 17.56 -23.11 -15.83
CA LEU A 373 16.46 -24.06 -15.73
C LEU A 373 16.84 -25.31 -14.94
N THR A 374 17.87 -25.27 -14.10
CA THR A 374 18.23 -26.37 -13.19
C THR A 374 17.02 -26.79 -12.36
N ASP A 375 16.77 -28.09 -12.26
CA ASP A 375 15.61 -28.71 -11.57
C ASP A 375 14.22 -28.35 -12.12
N ILE A 376 14.12 -27.65 -13.24
CA ILE A 376 12.84 -27.29 -13.86
C ILE A 376 12.42 -28.33 -14.88
N SER A 377 11.27 -28.96 -14.65
CA SER A 377 10.66 -29.91 -15.61
C SER A 377 9.58 -29.29 -16.48
N THR A 378 8.93 -28.24 -15.97
CA THR A 378 7.79 -27.58 -16.61
C THR A 378 8.00 -26.08 -16.63
N ILE A 379 7.78 -25.48 -17.80
CA ILE A 379 7.76 -24.02 -17.96
C ILE A 379 6.32 -23.58 -18.16
N ARG A 380 5.91 -22.51 -17.51
CA ARG A 380 4.62 -21.87 -17.71
C ARG A 380 4.81 -20.46 -18.27
N LEU A 381 4.15 -20.20 -19.38
CA LEU A 381 4.12 -18.92 -20.06
C LEU A 381 2.73 -18.31 -19.88
N ILE A 382 2.66 -17.12 -19.28
CA ILE A 382 1.41 -16.41 -19.02
C ILE A 382 1.45 -15.10 -19.81
N ALA A 383 0.49 -14.88 -20.69
CA ALA A 383 0.44 -13.69 -21.53
C ALA A 383 -0.99 -13.28 -21.83
N ASP A 384 -1.14 -12.05 -22.31
CA ASP A 384 -2.42 -11.53 -22.76
C ASP A 384 -2.94 -12.31 -24.00
N GLY A 385 -4.24 -12.15 -24.28
CA GLY A 385 -4.90 -12.86 -25.37
C GLY A 385 -4.71 -12.23 -26.77
N CYS A 386 -3.79 -11.28 -26.96
CA CYS A 386 -3.67 -10.50 -28.19
C CYS A 386 -3.20 -11.37 -29.37
N PRO A 387 -4.01 -11.55 -30.45
CA PRO A 387 -3.62 -12.39 -31.59
C PRO A 387 -2.40 -11.86 -32.34
N GLY A 388 -2.25 -10.54 -32.46
CA GLY A 388 -1.14 -9.91 -33.19
C GLY A 388 0.22 -10.04 -32.48
N GLN A 389 0.24 -10.42 -31.19
CA GLN A 389 1.42 -10.43 -30.34
C GLN A 389 1.62 -11.80 -29.69
N ASN A 390 0.71 -12.23 -28.82
CA ASN A 390 0.92 -13.33 -27.89
C ASN A 390 0.15 -14.61 -28.27
N LYS A 391 -1.16 -14.52 -28.55
CA LYS A 391 -2.01 -15.68 -28.82
C LYS A 391 -2.11 -16.00 -30.31
N ASN A 392 -1.03 -16.54 -30.88
CA ASN A 392 -0.94 -16.95 -32.28
C ASN A 392 -0.12 -18.24 -32.46
N SER A 393 -0.18 -18.81 -33.67
CA SER A 393 0.57 -20.01 -34.02
C SER A 393 2.09 -19.81 -34.02
N ILE A 394 2.57 -18.58 -34.22
CA ILE A 394 4.01 -18.23 -34.21
C ILE A 394 4.59 -18.48 -32.81
N MET A 395 3.89 -18.07 -31.75
CA MET A 395 4.29 -18.33 -30.36
C MET A 395 4.34 -19.84 -30.05
N ILE A 396 3.34 -20.61 -30.53
CA ILE A 396 3.33 -22.08 -30.37
C ILE A 396 4.50 -22.73 -31.11
N ALA A 397 4.76 -22.28 -32.34
CA ALA A 397 5.84 -22.76 -33.18
C ALA A 397 7.21 -22.50 -32.55
N MET A 398 7.45 -21.28 -32.04
CA MET A 398 8.67 -20.93 -31.32
C MET A 398 8.87 -21.81 -30.08
N CYS A 399 7.83 -21.99 -29.25
CA CYS A 399 7.91 -22.85 -28.07
C CYS A 399 8.20 -24.32 -28.44
N SER A 400 7.63 -24.79 -29.55
CA SER A 400 7.84 -26.13 -30.08
C SER A 400 9.28 -26.34 -30.55
N LYS A 401 9.85 -25.35 -31.26
CA LYS A 401 11.26 -25.37 -31.68
C LYS A 401 12.20 -25.36 -30.48
N TRP A 402 11.98 -24.45 -29.54
CA TRP A 402 12.81 -24.34 -28.34
C TRP A 402 12.77 -25.63 -27.51
N LEU A 403 11.58 -26.18 -27.22
CA LEU A 403 11.46 -27.42 -26.44
C LEU A 403 12.09 -28.63 -27.13
N SER A 404 12.00 -28.71 -28.47
CA SER A 404 12.51 -29.86 -29.22
C SER A 404 14.00 -29.85 -29.46
N SER A 405 14.64 -28.68 -29.50
CA SER A 405 16.02 -28.52 -30.00
C SER A 405 16.98 -27.81 -29.06
N SER A 406 16.48 -27.09 -28.07
CA SER A 406 17.29 -26.12 -27.31
C SER A 406 17.11 -26.24 -25.81
N ALA A 407 15.93 -26.67 -25.36
CA ALA A 407 15.65 -26.87 -23.95
C ALA A 407 16.52 -28.03 -23.40
N PRO A 408 16.97 -27.94 -22.13
CA PRO A 408 17.58 -29.06 -21.42
C PRO A 408 16.68 -30.30 -21.44
N ASP A 409 17.29 -31.49 -21.39
CA ASP A 409 16.56 -32.76 -21.50
C ASP A 409 15.57 -32.98 -20.34
N HIS A 410 15.86 -32.45 -19.14
CA HIS A 410 14.94 -32.56 -18.01
C HIS A 410 13.71 -31.64 -18.14
N VAL A 411 13.72 -30.65 -19.04
CA VAL A 411 12.55 -29.83 -19.36
C VAL A 411 11.65 -30.60 -20.33
N GLN A 412 10.50 -31.03 -19.85
CA GLN A 412 9.60 -31.94 -20.56
C GLN A 412 8.36 -31.25 -21.13
N ARG A 413 7.95 -30.11 -20.56
CA ARG A 413 6.67 -29.49 -20.87
C ARG A 413 6.71 -27.96 -20.84
N ILE A 414 5.96 -27.36 -21.77
CA ILE A 414 5.56 -25.95 -21.72
C ILE A 414 4.04 -25.84 -21.59
N GLU A 415 3.58 -25.01 -20.66
CA GLU A 415 2.18 -24.66 -20.45
C GLU A 415 1.98 -23.19 -20.79
N ILE A 416 1.24 -22.88 -21.85
CA ILE A 416 0.92 -21.49 -22.23
C ILE A 416 -0.49 -21.18 -21.77
N VAL A 417 -0.67 -20.11 -20.99
CA VAL A 417 -1.95 -19.77 -20.34
C VAL A 417 -2.34 -18.34 -20.68
N PHE A 418 -3.58 -18.18 -21.16
CA PHE A 418 -4.16 -16.89 -21.54
C PHE A 418 -5.34 -16.53 -20.63
N PRO A 419 -5.48 -15.28 -20.17
CA PRO A 419 -6.55 -14.86 -19.28
C PRO A 419 -7.93 -14.86 -19.93
N ILE A 420 -8.93 -14.65 -19.08
CA ILE A 420 -10.28 -14.27 -19.51
C ILE A 420 -10.28 -12.77 -19.75
N VAL A 421 -10.98 -12.34 -20.80
CA VAL A 421 -11.10 -10.93 -21.15
C VAL A 421 -11.70 -10.16 -19.97
N GLY A 422 -11.07 -9.03 -19.61
CA GLY A 422 -11.45 -8.22 -18.44
C GLY A 422 -10.97 -8.77 -17.08
N HIS A 423 -10.26 -9.89 -17.07
CA HIS A 423 -9.59 -10.47 -15.90
C HIS A 423 -8.14 -10.83 -16.27
N SER A 424 -7.44 -9.88 -16.88
CA SER A 424 -6.13 -10.06 -17.52
C SER A 424 -4.95 -9.53 -16.73
N PHE A 425 -5.16 -9.03 -15.51
CA PHE A 425 -4.08 -8.46 -14.71
C PHE A 425 -2.98 -9.49 -14.40
N ILE A 426 -1.77 -9.24 -14.89
CA ILE A 426 -0.59 -10.10 -14.77
C ILE A 426 0.59 -9.32 -14.20
N PRO A 427 1.66 -9.99 -13.72
CA PRO A 427 2.78 -9.33 -13.06
C PRO A 427 3.41 -8.14 -13.80
N PRO A 428 3.60 -8.15 -15.14
CA PRO A 428 4.10 -7.00 -15.89
C PRO A 428 3.28 -5.71 -15.70
N ASP A 429 1.96 -5.79 -15.54
CA ASP A 429 1.08 -4.62 -15.36
C ASP A 429 1.50 -3.76 -14.15
N ARG A 430 2.01 -4.41 -13.10
CA ARG A 430 2.54 -3.70 -11.92
C ARG A 430 3.79 -2.90 -12.25
N VAL A 431 4.67 -3.47 -13.08
CA VAL A 431 5.90 -2.79 -13.53
C VAL A 431 5.53 -1.58 -14.37
N PHE A 432 4.61 -1.74 -15.33
CA PHE A 432 4.12 -0.63 -16.16
C PHE A 432 3.49 0.48 -15.32
N ALA A 433 2.68 0.14 -14.31
CA ALA A 433 2.10 1.15 -13.42
C ALA A 433 3.17 1.98 -12.67
N HIS A 434 4.33 1.39 -12.36
CA HIS A 434 5.46 2.10 -11.77
C HIS A 434 6.20 2.98 -12.79
N VAL A 435 6.49 2.43 -13.97
CA VAL A 435 7.11 3.16 -15.09
C VAL A 435 6.25 4.36 -15.49
N GLU A 436 4.96 4.16 -15.76
CA GLU A 436 4.03 5.23 -16.13
C GLU A 436 3.96 6.34 -15.08
N LYS A 437 4.00 5.98 -13.80
CA LYS A 437 3.95 6.95 -12.70
C LYS A 437 5.16 7.88 -12.72
N ASP A 438 6.33 7.36 -13.09
CA ASP A 438 7.56 8.14 -13.17
C ASP A 438 7.67 8.89 -14.49
N VAL A 439 7.28 8.27 -15.61
CA VAL A 439 7.12 8.94 -16.90
C VAL A 439 6.19 10.14 -16.79
N ARG A 440 5.09 10.07 -16.04
CA ARG A 440 4.16 11.20 -15.82
C ARG A 440 4.77 12.39 -15.09
N LYS A 441 5.87 12.22 -14.36
CA LYS A 441 6.56 13.32 -13.66
C LYS A 441 7.42 14.16 -14.59
N LEU A 442 7.85 13.60 -15.72
CA LEU A 442 8.64 14.30 -16.73
C LEU A 442 7.71 14.92 -17.76
N GLU A 443 7.70 16.24 -17.87
CA GLU A 443 6.83 16.93 -18.85
C GLU A 443 7.31 16.70 -20.29
N CYS A 444 8.62 16.58 -20.49
CA CYS A 444 9.25 16.39 -21.79
C CYS A 444 10.16 15.14 -21.79
N ILE A 445 10.09 14.34 -22.86
CA ILE A 445 11.00 13.22 -23.13
C ILE A 445 11.33 13.24 -24.63
N LEU A 446 12.60 13.44 -24.97
CA LEU A 446 13.03 13.62 -26.37
C LEU A 446 13.80 12.43 -26.91
N ARG A 447 14.52 11.71 -26.04
CA ARG A 447 15.42 10.64 -26.43
C ARG A 447 14.92 9.29 -25.88
N PRO A 448 15.11 8.19 -26.60
CA PRO A 448 14.82 6.85 -26.08
C PRO A 448 15.49 6.56 -24.75
N GLU A 449 16.73 7.05 -24.56
CA GLU A 449 17.55 6.83 -23.37
C GLU A 449 16.85 7.28 -22.09
N ASP A 450 16.13 8.39 -22.14
CA ASP A 450 15.41 8.95 -21.00
C ASP A 450 14.29 7.97 -20.53
N TYR A 451 13.63 7.26 -21.45
CA TYR A 451 12.71 6.19 -21.10
C TYR A 451 13.44 4.96 -20.55
N LEU A 452 14.56 4.58 -21.16
CA LEU A 452 15.35 3.41 -20.74
C LEU A 452 15.90 3.57 -19.32
N GLU A 453 16.28 4.78 -18.90
CA GLU A 453 16.70 5.07 -17.52
C GLU A 453 15.56 4.82 -16.52
N ILE A 454 14.34 5.26 -16.85
CA ILE A 454 13.16 5.04 -16.00
C ILE A 454 12.81 3.56 -15.94
N ILE A 455 12.73 2.90 -17.08
CA ILE A 455 12.41 1.46 -17.16
C ILE A 455 13.48 0.63 -16.44
N GLY A 456 14.76 1.02 -16.58
CA GLY A 456 15.92 0.39 -15.95
C GLY A 456 15.93 0.48 -14.42
N THR A 457 15.19 1.43 -13.85
CA THR A 457 15.00 1.51 -12.39
C THR A 457 14.21 0.31 -11.84
N TYR A 458 13.36 -0.30 -12.67
CA TYR A 458 12.44 -1.38 -12.27
C TYR A 458 12.76 -2.73 -12.91
N SER A 459 13.67 -2.77 -13.89
CA SER A 459 13.93 -3.95 -14.71
C SER A 459 15.36 -3.96 -15.24
N THR A 460 15.84 -5.14 -15.61
CA THR A 460 17.03 -5.27 -16.47
C THR A 460 16.63 -4.97 -17.91
N ILE A 461 17.29 -3.99 -18.53
CA ILE A 461 17.06 -3.61 -19.93
C ILE A 461 17.73 -4.62 -20.86
N VAL A 462 17.00 -5.05 -21.89
CA VAL A 462 17.50 -5.84 -23.03
C VAL A 462 17.12 -5.10 -24.31
N ARG A 463 18.12 -4.69 -25.10
CA ARG A 463 17.90 -3.94 -26.34
C ARG A 463 17.69 -4.91 -27.51
N MET A 464 16.58 -4.75 -28.24
CA MET A 464 16.33 -5.57 -29.43
C MET A 464 17.30 -5.22 -30.56
N GLY A 465 17.80 -6.22 -31.26
CA GLY A 465 18.77 -6.06 -32.35
C GLY A 465 20.23 -6.01 -31.91
N SER A 466 20.53 -5.61 -30.67
CA SER A 466 21.88 -5.69 -30.10
C SER A 466 22.03 -6.86 -29.13
N ASP A 467 21.14 -6.95 -28.14
CA ASP A 467 21.24 -7.95 -27.06
C ASP A 467 20.33 -9.15 -27.37
N CYS A 468 19.19 -8.88 -28.02
CA CYS A 468 18.22 -9.90 -28.45
C CYS A 468 18.04 -9.84 -29.96
N GLU A 469 18.53 -10.86 -30.67
CA GLU A 469 18.27 -11.03 -32.10
C GLU A 469 16.76 -11.21 -32.36
N VAL A 470 16.28 -10.66 -33.47
CA VAL A 470 14.87 -10.76 -33.87
C VAL A 470 14.74 -11.79 -34.98
N LEU A 471 14.04 -12.88 -34.70
CA LEU A 471 13.91 -14.04 -35.59
C LEU A 471 12.54 -14.07 -36.28
N ASN A 472 12.53 -14.43 -37.56
CA ASN A 472 11.31 -14.56 -38.37
C ASN A 472 10.67 -15.94 -38.21
N PHE A 473 10.10 -16.18 -37.03
CA PHE A 473 9.37 -17.43 -36.78
C PHE A 473 8.19 -17.64 -37.72
N LYS A 474 7.55 -16.56 -38.19
CA LYS A 474 6.44 -16.64 -39.15
C LYS A 474 6.85 -17.32 -40.46
N SER A 475 7.96 -16.91 -41.08
CA SER A 475 8.45 -17.56 -42.30
C SER A 475 8.97 -18.96 -41.98
N GLY A 476 9.77 -19.10 -40.92
CA GLY A 476 10.39 -20.37 -40.52
C GLY A 476 9.40 -21.48 -40.18
N MET A 477 8.19 -21.16 -39.72
CA MET A 477 7.16 -22.17 -39.42
C MET A 477 6.30 -22.57 -40.62
N SER A 478 6.27 -21.78 -41.70
CA SER A 478 5.27 -21.91 -42.78
C SER A 478 5.28 -23.28 -43.46
N SER A 479 6.47 -23.84 -43.69
CA SER A 479 6.71 -25.14 -44.31
C SER A 479 6.71 -26.32 -43.33
N VAL A 480 6.59 -26.06 -42.02
CA VAL A 480 6.75 -27.06 -40.96
C VAL A 480 5.48 -27.29 -40.16
N ILE A 481 4.78 -26.23 -39.77
CA ILE A 481 3.58 -26.29 -38.95
C ILE A 481 2.34 -26.20 -39.85
N LYS A 482 1.32 -27.02 -39.54
CA LYS A 482 0.02 -26.98 -40.23
C LYS A 482 -0.71 -25.68 -39.91
N ASP A 483 -1.56 -25.25 -40.83
CA ASP A 483 -2.46 -24.12 -40.58
C ASP A 483 -3.39 -24.43 -39.41
N VAL A 484 -3.74 -23.37 -38.66
CA VAL A 484 -4.47 -23.48 -37.39
C VAL A 484 -5.85 -24.14 -37.55
N GLY A 485 -6.47 -24.02 -38.73
CA GLY A 485 -7.73 -24.69 -39.06
C GLY A 485 -7.62 -26.22 -39.21
N SER A 486 -6.42 -26.74 -39.45
CA SER A 486 -6.14 -28.18 -39.58
C SER A 486 -5.69 -28.84 -38.26
N TRP A 487 -5.72 -28.10 -37.15
CA TRP A 487 -5.33 -28.63 -35.85
C TRP A 487 -6.48 -29.47 -35.27
N HIS A 488 -6.15 -30.48 -34.47
CA HIS A 488 -7.12 -31.37 -33.84
C HIS A 488 -7.91 -30.73 -32.68
N PHE A 489 -7.75 -29.42 -32.47
CA PHE A 489 -8.51 -28.62 -31.52
C PHE A 489 -8.70 -27.20 -32.08
N GLN A 490 -9.72 -26.51 -31.59
CA GLN A 490 -10.04 -25.16 -32.04
C GLN A 490 -9.19 -24.11 -31.28
N PHE A 491 -8.10 -23.65 -31.89
CA PHE A 491 -7.15 -22.71 -31.29
C PHE A 491 -7.79 -21.45 -30.68
N LYS A 492 -8.77 -20.86 -31.39
CA LYS A 492 -9.45 -19.62 -30.96
C LYS A 492 -10.09 -19.77 -29.58
N HIS A 493 -10.72 -20.91 -29.30
CA HIS A 493 -11.45 -21.17 -28.06
C HIS A 493 -10.55 -21.60 -26.91
N CYS A 494 -9.32 -22.03 -27.19
CA CYS A 494 -8.39 -22.49 -26.17
C CYS A 494 -7.91 -21.33 -25.27
N LYS A 495 -7.81 -21.60 -23.97
CA LYS A 495 -7.26 -20.72 -22.94
C LYS A 495 -5.93 -21.22 -22.39
N ARG A 496 -5.62 -22.50 -22.60
CA ARG A 496 -4.36 -23.11 -22.23
C ARG A 496 -3.87 -24.03 -23.33
N PHE A 497 -2.56 -24.07 -23.54
CA PHE A 497 -1.90 -25.00 -24.45
C PHE A 497 -0.82 -25.76 -23.69
N LEU A 498 -0.75 -27.06 -23.93
CA LEU A 498 0.27 -27.94 -23.38
C LEU A 498 1.12 -28.44 -24.53
N ILE A 499 2.42 -28.17 -24.47
CA ILE A 499 3.43 -28.65 -25.43
C ILE A 499 4.33 -29.60 -24.66
N GLN A 500 4.48 -30.82 -25.16
CA GLN A 500 5.31 -31.86 -24.54
C GLN A 500 6.25 -32.46 -25.56
N ARG A 501 7.43 -32.91 -25.11
CA ARG A 501 8.34 -33.70 -25.95
C ARG A 501 7.61 -34.94 -26.46
N SER A 502 7.76 -35.24 -27.75
CA SER A 502 7.21 -36.46 -28.32
C SER A 502 8.18 -37.63 -28.17
N LYS A 503 7.71 -38.87 -28.36
CA LYS A 503 8.58 -40.04 -28.47
C LYS A 503 9.53 -39.98 -29.67
N GLU A 504 9.15 -39.25 -30.72
CA GLU A 504 10.02 -38.95 -31.86
C GLU A 504 10.95 -37.77 -31.50
N ILE A 505 12.26 -38.03 -31.55
CA ILE A 505 13.32 -37.05 -31.28
C ILE A 505 13.20 -35.87 -32.26
N GLY A 506 13.35 -34.66 -31.72
CA GLY A 506 13.23 -33.40 -32.46
C GLY A 506 11.78 -32.95 -32.67
N ASN A 507 10.79 -33.61 -32.05
CA ASN A 507 9.38 -33.26 -32.25
C ASN A 507 8.60 -33.11 -30.94
N VAL A 508 7.43 -32.46 -31.01
CA VAL A 508 6.54 -32.21 -29.88
C VAL A 508 5.10 -32.63 -30.18
N VAL A 509 4.35 -32.89 -29.13
CA VAL A 509 2.89 -33.07 -29.19
C VAL A 509 2.21 -31.92 -28.44
N ILE A 510 1.09 -31.46 -29.00
CA ILE A 510 0.38 -30.28 -28.51
C ILE A 510 -1.07 -30.61 -28.22
N GLN A 511 -1.58 -30.03 -27.14
CA GLN A 511 -2.96 -30.12 -26.70
C GLN A 511 -3.48 -28.71 -26.38
N GLY A 512 -4.65 -28.38 -26.91
CA GLY A 512 -5.36 -27.15 -26.59
C GLY A 512 -6.50 -27.43 -25.62
N GLU A 513 -6.64 -26.58 -24.61
CA GLU A 513 -7.66 -26.67 -23.58
C GLU A 513 -8.52 -25.41 -23.52
N VAL A 514 -9.84 -25.59 -23.51
CA VAL A 514 -10.80 -24.49 -23.32
C VAL A 514 -10.82 -24.03 -21.85
N HIS A 515 -10.50 -24.94 -20.92
CA HIS A 515 -10.56 -24.71 -19.47
C HIS A 515 -9.16 -24.76 -18.83
N TYR A 516 -9.01 -24.08 -17.68
CA TYR A 516 -7.73 -23.98 -16.97
C TYR A 516 -7.36 -25.21 -16.15
N THR A 517 -8.34 -25.98 -15.67
CA THR A 517 -8.13 -27.02 -14.65
C THR A 517 -8.12 -28.43 -15.23
N ASN A 518 -8.79 -28.66 -16.36
CA ASN A 518 -9.01 -29.99 -16.89
C ASN A 518 -8.17 -30.22 -18.15
N ASN A 519 -7.64 -31.43 -18.30
CA ASN A 519 -6.90 -31.88 -19.48
C ASN A 519 -7.78 -32.89 -20.23
N LEU A 520 -8.75 -32.42 -21.00
CA LEU A 520 -9.70 -33.27 -21.74
C LEU A 520 -9.29 -33.48 -23.20
N GLY A 521 -8.43 -32.60 -23.73
CA GLY A 521 -7.92 -32.70 -25.07
C GLY A 521 -6.94 -33.84 -25.29
N VAL A 522 -6.59 -34.07 -26.54
CA VAL A 522 -5.64 -35.12 -26.95
C VAL A 522 -4.32 -34.48 -27.35
N LEU A 523 -3.21 -35.11 -26.99
CA LEU A 523 -1.87 -34.72 -27.44
C LEU A 523 -1.61 -35.30 -28.84
N LYS A 524 -1.48 -34.43 -29.84
CA LYS A 524 -1.10 -34.83 -31.20
C LYS A 524 -0.11 -33.84 -31.82
N LYS A 525 0.61 -34.30 -32.84
CA LYS A 525 1.53 -33.47 -33.63
C LYS A 525 0.75 -32.50 -34.49
N ILE A 526 1.21 -31.25 -34.55
CA ILE A 526 0.66 -30.22 -35.44
C ILE A 526 1.59 -29.93 -36.64
N THR A 527 2.69 -30.66 -36.77
CA THR A 527 3.62 -30.53 -37.91
C THR A 527 3.01 -31.12 -39.18
N ARG A 528 3.47 -30.64 -40.34
CA ARG A 528 3.18 -31.19 -41.66
C ARG A 528 3.81 -32.59 -41.79
N LYS A 529 3.36 -33.36 -42.78
CA LYS A 529 3.87 -34.71 -43.04
C LYS A 529 5.40 -34.65 -43.27
N ASN A 530 6.13 -35.60 -42.67
CA ASN A 530 7.60 -35.69 -42.75
C ASN A 530 8.36 -34.44 -42.26
N LYS A 531 7.74 -33.65 -41.37
CA LYS A 531 8.37 -32.49 -40.73
C LYS A 531 8.33 -32.61 -39.21
N LYS A 532 9.39 -32.13 -38.57
CA LYS A 532 9.57 -32.10 -37.12
C LYS A 532 9.62 -30.65 -36.63
N ALA A 533 9.30 -30.43 -35.35
CA ALA A 533 9.42 -29.12 -34.73
C ALA A 533 10.87 -28.59 -34.70
N SER A 534 11.86 -29.48 -34.74
CA SER A 534 13.28 -29.12 -34.87
C SER A 534 13.62 -28.50 -36.22
N ASP A 535 12.83 -28.77 -37.27
CA ASP A 535 13.08 -28.32 -38.64
C ASP A 535 12.72 -26.84 -38.84
N LEU A 536 12.11 -26.18 -37.84
CA LEU A 536 11.88 -24.74 -37.91
C LEU A 536 13.21 -24.00 -37.90
N ASN A 537 13.50 -23.30 -38.99
CA ASN A 537 14.69 -22.48 -39.12
C ASN A 537 14.29 -21.03 -39.39
N PRO A 538 14.09 -20.21 -38.34
CA PRO A 538 13.74 -18.81 -38.52
C PRO A 538 14.99 -17.98 -38.87
N GLU A 539 14.89 -17.18 -39.93
CA GLU A 539 15.95 -16.25 -40.33
C GLU A 539 15.99 -15.01 -39.43
N VAL A 540 17.17 -14.42 -39.28
CA VAL A 540 17.33 -13.14 -38.56
C VAL A 540 16.72 -12.01 -39.39
N ILE A 541 15.88 -11.21 -38.74
CA ILE A 541 15.31 -9.98 -39.30
C ILE A 541 16.35 -8.88 -39.11
N THR A 542 16.82 -8.28 -40.21
CA THR A 542 17.74 -7.14 -40.12
C THR A 542 17.03 -5.90 -39.58
N GLN A 543 17.76 -5.11 -38.81
CA GLN A 543 17.28 -3.83 -38.28
C GLN A 543 16.92 -2.87 -39.42
N ASN A 544 15.94 -1.99 -39.22
CA ASN A 544 15.52 -0.92 -40.15
C ASN A 544 14.72 -1.38 -41.39
N ILE A 545 14.18 -2.61 -41.42
CA ILE A 545 13.21 -3.01 -42.46
C ILE A 545 11.91 -2.17 -42.34
N VAL A 546 11.60 -1.65 -41.15
CA VAL A 546 10.38 -0.89 -40.92
C VAL A 546 10.51 0.52 -41.50
N ARG A 547 9.86 0.74 -42.64
CA ARG A 547 9.71 2.09 -43.20
C ARG A 547 8.70 2.89 -42.38
N ILE A 548 9.19 3.85 -41.59
CA ILE A 548 8.34 4.85 -40.95
C ILE A 548 7.58 5.62 -42.05
N LYS A 549 6.27 5.82 -41.85
CA LYS A 549 5.46 6.59 -42.78
C LYS A 549 6.02 8.02 -42.91
N PRO A 550 6.28 8.56 -44.13
CA PRO A 550 6.87 9.88 -44.30
C PRO A 550 6.13 10.99 -43.56
N ALA A 551 4.80 10.92 -43.54
CA ALA A 551 3.96 11.90 -42.87
C ALA A 551 4.17 11.94 -41.34
N LYS A 552 4.60 10.84 -40.74
CA LYS A 552 4.96 10.76 -39.31
C LYS A 552 6.31 11.42 -39.04
N LEU A 553 7.27 11.30 -39.95
CA LEU A 553 8.56 11.99 -39.86
C LEU A 553 8.38 13.51 -39.96
N VAL A 554 7.52 13.97 -40.88
CA VAL A 554 7.17 15.40 -41.02
C VAL A 554 6.56 15.94 -39.73
N ASP A 555 5.61 15.22 -39.15
CA ASP A 555 4.95 15.60 -37.90
C ASP A 555 5.96 15.70 -36.73
N VAL A 556 6.81 14.69 -36.57
CA VAL A 556 7.85 14.67 -35.52
C VAL A 556 8.86 15.80 -35.74
N LYS A 557 9.33 16.02 -36.97
CA LYS A 557 10.24 17.13 -37.28
C LYS A 557 9.59 18.46 -36.95
N LYS A 558 8.33 18.68 -37.35
CA LYS A 558 7.57 19.89 -37.03
C LYS A 558 7.42 20.10 -35.52
N LEU A 559 7.11 19.03 -34.76
CA LEU A 559 7.03 19.08 -33.29
C LEU A 559 8.37 19.51 -32.67
N LEU A 560 9.47 18.91 -33.10
CA LEU A 560 10.80 19.24 -32.58
C LEU A 560 11.19 20.68 -32.94
N THR A 561 11.02 21.09 -34.20
CA THR A 561 11.34 22.45 -34.65
C THR A 561 10.50 23.52 -33.94
N THR A 562 9.22 23.25 -33.69
CA THR A 562 8.32 24.20 -33.00
C THR A 562 8.72 24.42 -31.55
N HIS A 563 9.20 23.40 -30.86
CA HIS A 563 9.53 23.48 -29.43
C HIS A 563 10.99 23.83 -29.13
N PHE A 564 11.93 23.44 -30.00
CA PHE A 564 13.36 23.51 -29.71
C PHE A 564 14.18 24.26 -30.76
N GLY A 565 13.56 24.75 -31.84
CA GLY A 565 14.27 25.34 -32.97
C GLY A 565 14.80 24.29 -33.94
N ASN A 566 15.51 24.74 -34.98
CA ASN A 566 16.01 23.88 -36.06
C ASN A 566 17.09 22.89 -35.61
#